data_AF-A0A368H2G3-F1
#
_entry.id   AF-A0A368H2G3-F1
#
_cell.length_a   1.000
_cell.length_b   1.000
_cell.length_c   1.000
_cell.angle_alpha   90.00
_cell.angle_beta   90.00
_cell.angle_gamma   90.00
#
_symmetry.space_group_name_H-M   'P 1'
#
loop_
_entity.id
_entity.type
_entity.pdbx_description
1 polymer ?
#
loop_
_entity_poly.entity_id
_entity_poly.type
_entity_poly.pdbx_seq_one_letter_code
_entity_poly.pdbx_strand_id
1 'polypeptide(L)'
;MYNNQSTYDSLVDVCVNSAMANIRSMTTDQLNELLYNESRLDSLIDNLPQIRSLPTEREAGIAQNKSLAEWNLAQEPKLNQLRMQVKALHGQATALRAETESLKSRLDEISSSKSLDTTSNLLQVAAQEADDDAENTARAFLEGTISTEQFLKDLLEKKTLAHLRKIKSDRLISLLRDQQYAQAAPTVPPRAGTAPYPELPMPSRHSYY
;
A
#
# COMPACT_ATOMS: atom_id res chain seq x y z
N MET A 1 19.06 -24.86 14.78
CA MET A 1 20.06 -25.83 14.29
C MET A 1 20.94 -26.37 15.42
N TYR A 2 20.42 -26.59 16.64
CA TYR A 2 21.19 -27.16 17.75
C TYR A 2 20.27 -27.97 18.66
N ASN A 3 20.20 -29.29 18.44
CA ASN A 3 19.83 -30.29 19.46
C ASN A 3 20.14 -31.75 19.04
N ASN A 4 20.68 -31.99 17.84
CA ASN A 4 20.88 -33.36 17.34
C ASN A 4 21.91 -34.16 18.16
N GLN A 5 22.92 -33.52 18.75
CA GLN A 5 23.95 -34.25 19.51
C GLN A 5 23.38 -34.92 20.76
N SER A 6 22.53 -34.21 21.53
CA SER A 6 21.89 -34.73 22.74
C SER A 6 20.87 -35.83 22.47
N THR A 7 20.27 -35.87 21.27
CA THR A 7 19.35 -36.94 20.88
C THR A 7 20.09 -38.22 20.48
N TYR A 8 21.26 -38.11 19.83
CA TYR A 8 22.09 -39.28 19.51
C TYR A 8 22.73 -39.88 20.76
N ASP A 9 23.24 -39.05 21.69
CA ASP A 9 23.81 -39.54 22.94
C ASP A 9 22.76 -40.32 23.78
N SER A 10 21.53 -39.80 23.84
CA SER A 10 20.39 -40.49 24.47
C SER A 10 20.03 -41.81 23.79
N LEU A 11 20.09 -41.86 22.45
CA LEU A 11 19.81 -43.09 21.70
C LEU A 11 20.89 -44.16 21.95
N VAL A 12 22.16 -43.76 22.03
CA VAL A 12 23.26 -44.66 22.37
C VAL A 12 23.06 -45.25 23.76
N ASP A 13 22.69 -44.45 24.76
CA ASP A 13 22.39 -44.94 26.11
C ASP A 13 21.22 -45.95 26.13
N VAL A 14 20.18 -45.70 25.34
CA VAL A 14 19.04 -46.63 25.19
C VAL A 14 19.45 -47.94 24.52
N CYS A 15 20.29 -47.88 23.49
CA CYS A 15 20.85 -49.06 22.82
C CYS A 15 21.74 -49.89 23.76
N VAL A 16 22.63 -49.24 24.51
CA VAL A 16 23.52 -49.90 25.48
C VAL A 16 22.72 -50.57 26.59
N ASN A 17 21.70 -49.91 27.13
CA ASN A 17 20.82 -50.50 28.14
C ASN A 17 20.04 -51.72 27.60
N SER A 18 19.58 -51.65 26.35
CA SER A 18 18.88 -52.76 25.69
C SER A 18 19.81 -53.94 25.39
N ALA A 19 21.04 -53.67 24.96
CA ALA A 19 22.08 -54.69 24.78
C ALA A 19 22.43 -55.36 26.11
N MET A 20 22.65 -54.58 27.17
CA MET A 20 22.96 -55.10 28.50
C MET A 20 21.82 -55.93 29.09
N ALA A 21 20.56 -55.58 28.82
CA ALA A 21 19.42 -56.40 29.22
C ALA A 21 19.40 -57.77 28.53
N ASN A 22 19.77 -57.85 27.24
CA ASN A 22 19.91 -59.11 26.51
C ASN A 22 21.12 -59.93 26.99
N ILE A 23 22.24 -59.28 27.29
CA ILE A 23 23.45 -59.96 27.79
C ILE A 23 23.21 -60.56 29.18
N ARG A 24 22.42 -59.91 30.04
CA ARG A 24 22.09 -60.40 31.39
C ARG A 24 21.28 -61.70 31.40
N SER A 25 20.61 -62.06 30.32
CA SER A 25 19.83 -63.31 30.21
C SER A 25 20.59 -64.45 29.52
N MET A 26 21.85 -64.24 29.12
CA MET A 26 22.69 -65.25 28.46
C MET A 26 23.40 -66.18 29.45
N THR A 27 23.70 -67.40 29.02
CA THR A 27 24.49 -68.37 29.82
C THR A 27 25.99 -68.07 29.74
N THR A 28 26.78 -68.65 30.65
CA THR A 28 28.25 -68.48 30.69
C THR A 28 28.94 -68.89 29.39
N ASP A 29 28.44 -69.94 28.73
CA ASP A 29 28.99 -70.40 27.44
C ASP A 29 28.69 -69.41 26.32
N GLN A 30 27.48 -68.82 26.31
CA GLN A 30 27.08 -67.80 25.36
C GLN A 30 27.85 -66.49 25.55
N LEU A 31 28.11 -66.10 26.81
CA LEU A 31 28.91 -64.93 27.15
C LEU A 31 30.37 -65.10 26.74
N ASN A 32 30.95 -66.29 26.93
CA ASN A 32 32.30 -66.60 26.45
C ASN A 32 32.38 -66.51 24.92
N GLU A 33 31.41 -67.11 24.22
CA GLU A 33 31.37 -67.02 22.76
C GLU A 33 31.11 -65.58 22.28
N LEU A 34 30.35 -64.75 23.00
CA LEU A 34 30.19 -63.32 22.71
C LEU A 34 31.49 -62.52 22.93
N LEU A 35 32.30 -62.89 23.94
CA LEU A 35 33.57 -62.23 24.26
C LEU A 35 34.66 -62.52 23.22
N TYR A 36 34.65 -63.72 22.63
CA TYR A 36 35.69 -64.17 21.69
C TYR A 36 35.27 -64.14 20.21
N ASN A 37 34.01 -63.79 19.91
CA ASN A 37 33.49 -63.71 18.54
C ASN A 37 32.85 -62.35 18.25
N GLU A 38 33.62 -61.45 17.63
CA GLU A 38 33.21 -60.10 17.27
C GLU A 38 31.97 -60.09 16.34
N SER A 39 31.89 -61.02 15.39
CA SER A 39 30.73 -61.16 14.50
C SER A 39 29.43 -61.45 15.25
N ARG A 40 29.53 -62.15 16.39
CA ARG A 40 28.37 -62.41 17.25
C ARG A 40 27.94 -61.15 18.00
N LEU A 41 28.90 -60.34 18.44
CA LEU A 41 28.64 -59.04 19.06
C LEU A 41 27.97 -58.08 18.07
N ASP A 42 28.48 -57.98 16.85
CA ASP A 42 27.88 -57.19 15.77
C ASP A 42 26.45 -57.65 15.48
N SER A 43 26.23 -58.98 15.41
CA SER A 43 24.89 -59.51 15.21
C SER A 43 23.93 -59.15 16.35
N LEU A 44 24.40 -59.07 17.61
CA LEU A 44 23.58 -58.65 18.73
C LEU A 44 23.19 -57.17 18.60
N ILE A 45 24.14 -56.33 18.21
CA ILE A 45 23.96 -54.88 17.98
C ILE A 45 22.98 -54.65 16.82
N ASP A 46 23.19 -55.29 15.67
CA ASP A 46 22.31 -55.19 14.50
C ASP A 46 20.89 -55.67 14.77
N ASN A 47 20.72 -56.59 15.74
CA ASN A 47 19.41 -57.08 16.13
C ASN A 47 18.70 -56.22 17.17
N LEU A 48 19.34 -55.18 17.72
CA LEU A 48 18.67 -54.25 18.63
C LEU A 48 17.53 -53.53 17.90
N PRO A 49 16.32 -53.46 18.50
CA PRO A 49 15.16 -52.89 17.84
C PRO A 49 15.37 -51.42 17.44
N GLN A 50 16.15 -50.68 18.25
CA GLN A 50 16.50 -49.30 17.97
C GLN A 50 17.36 -49.16 16.71
N ILE A 51 18.30 -50.08 16.46
CA ILE A 51 19.18 -50.04 15.29
C ILE A 51 18.41 -50.49 14.04
N ARG A 52 17.55 -51.50 14.18
CA ARG A 52 16.70 -51.99 13.09
C ARG A 52 15.64 -50.99 12.63
N SER A 53 15.18 -50.09 13.51
CA SER A 53 14.20 -49.07 13.15
C SER A 53 14.80 -47.88 12.40
N LEU A 54 16.09 -47.60 12.56
CA LEU A 54 16.74 -46.41 11.96
C LEU A 54 16.67 -46.36 10.43
N PRO A 55 16.89 -47.45 9.66
CA PRO A 55 16.75 -47.41 8.20
C PRO A 55 15.33 -47.04 7.76
N THR A 56 14.31 -47.56 8.45
CA THR A 56 12.90 -47.26 8.16
C THR A 56 12.55 -45.82 8.50
N GLU A 57 13.00 -45.31 9.64
CA GLU A 57 12.81 -43.91 10.04
C GLU A 57 13.51 -42.96 9.08
N ARG A 58 14.74 -43.29 8.67
CA ARG A 58 15.48 -42.55 7.64
C ARG A 58 14.70 -42.50 6.33
N GLU A 59 14.20 -43.64 5.85
CA GLU A 59 13.44 -43.68 4.60
C GLU A 59 12.12 -42.91 4.70
N ALA A 60 11.43 -42.99 5.84
CA ALA A 60 10.24 -42.21 6.12
C ALA A 60 10.55 -40.70 6.11
N GLY A 61 11.65 -40.27 6.73
CA GLY A 61 12.10 -38.88 6.71
C GLY A 61 12.48 -38.39 5.31
N ILE A 62 13.15 -39.22 4.51
CA ILE A 62 13.47 -38.92 3.12
C ILE A 62 12.19 -38.77 2.29
N ALA A 63 11.25 -39.71 2.42
CA ALA A 63 9.98 -39.67 1.71
C ALA A 63 9.15 -38.43 2.09
N GLN A 64 9.11 -38.09 3.39
CA GLN A 64 8.44 -36.89 3.88
C GLN A 64 9.10 -35.62 3.33
N ASN A 65 10.43 -35.51 3.41
CA ASN A 65 11.16 -34.36 2.89
C ASN A 65 10.94 -34.20 1.38
N LYS A 66 11.01 -35.30 0.63
CA LYS A 66 10.76 -35.33 -0.81
C LYS A 66 9.35 -34.86 -1.15
N SER A 67 8.32 -35.37 -0.47
CA SER A 67 6.93 -34.96 -0.66
C SER A 67 6.74 -33.46 -0.37
N LEU A 68 7.34 -32.96 0.70
CA LEU A 68 7.30 -31.53 1.03
C LEU A 68 8.03 -30.67 -0.02
N ALA A 69 9.18 -31.11 -0.51
CA ALA A 69 9.91 -30.43 -1.55
C ALA A 69 9.12 -30.40 -2.87
N GLU A 70 8.53 -31.52 -3.27
CA GLU A 70 7.67 -31.62 -4.45
C GLU A 70 6.45 -30.72 -4.33
N TRP A 71 5.78 -30.70 -3.17
CA TRP A 71 4.65 -29.81 -2.92
C TRP A 71 5.06 -28.33 -2.98
N ASN A 72 6.19 -27.95 -2.35
CA ASN A 72 6.71 -26.58 -2.40
C ASN A 72 7.03 -26.14 -3.84
N LEU A 73 7.69 -27.00 -4.61
CA LEU A 73 7.98 -26.73 -6.03
C LEU A 73 6.70 -26.63 -6.87
N ALA A 74 5.68 -27.43 -6.58
CA ALA A 74 4.39 -27.35 -7.26
C ALA A 74 3.64 -26.04 -6.95
N GLN A 75 3.86 -25.41 -5.80
CA GLN A 75 3.28 -24.10 -5.47
C GLN A 75 4.00 -22.93 -6.13
N GLU A 76 5.29 -23.06 -6.41
CA GLU A 76 6.10 -22.01 -7.02
C GLU A 76 5.50 -21.35 -8.28
N PRO A 77 5.01 -22.08 -9.30
CA PRO A 77 4.45 -21.45 -10.50
C PRO A 77 3.21 -20.58 -10.20
N LYS A 78 2.33 -21.05 -9.30
CA LYS A 78 1.14 -20.31 -8.90
C LYS A 78 1.51 -19.03 -8.14
N LEU A 79 2.47 -19.11 -7.22
CA LEU A 79 2.97 -17.96 -6.48
C LEU A 79 3.66 -16.94 -7.40
N ASN A 80 4.47 -17.41 -8.34
CA ASN A 80 5.12 -16.56 -9.33
C ASN A 80 4.09 -15.86 -10.23
N GLN A 81 3.07 -16.57 -10.70
CA GLN A 81 1.98 -15.98 -11.48
C GLN A 81 1.25 -14.90 -10.69
N LEU A 82 0.83 -15.17 -9.45
CA LEU A 82 0.17 -14.18 -8.59
C LEU A 82 1.08 -12.96 -8.36
N ARG A 83 2.36 -13.19 -8.09
CA ARG A 83 3.34 -12.12 -7.88
C ARG A 83 3.48 -11.23 -9.12
N MET A 84 3.50 -11.83 -10.32
CA MET A 84 3.52 -11.06 -11.57
C MET A 84 2.24 -10.26 -11.77
N GLN A 85 1.07 -10.86 -11.51
CA GLN A 85 -0.23 -10.17 -11.62
C GLN A 85 -0.32 -8.98 -10.66
N VAL A 86 0.09 -9.16 -9.40
CA VAL A 86 0.11 -8.07 -8.41
C VAL A 86 1.04 -6.95 -8.86
N LYS A 87 2.24 -7.28 -9.35
CA LYS A 87 3.18 -6.27 -9.87
C LYS A 87 2.58 -5.51 -11.07
N ALA A 88 1.95 -6.22 -12.01
CA ALA A 88 1.33 -5.61 -13.18
C ALA A 88 0.18 -4.69 -12.79
N LEU A 89 -0.73 -5.15 -11.92
CA LEU A 89 -1.87 -4.36 -11.45
C LEU A 89 -1.41 -3.14 -10.65
N HIS A 90 -0.38 -3.31 -9.80
CA HIS A 90 0.22 -2.20 -9.09
C HIS A 90 0.82 -1.17 -10.05
N GLY A 91 1.57 -1.62 -11.07
CA GLY A 91 2.11 -0.75 -12.11
C GLY A 91 1.01 0.06 -12.83
N GLN A 92 -0.08 -0.61 -13.21
CA GLN A 92 -1.25 0.06 -13.81
C GLN A 92 -1.86 1.08 -12.84
N ALA A 93 -2.12 0.70 -11.58
CA ALA A 93 -2.68 1.60 -10.59
C ALA A 93 -1.78 2.83 -10.34
N THR A 94 -0.46 2.66 -10.32
CA THR A 94 0.47 3.79 -10.19
C THR A 94 0.45 4.71 -11.41
N ALA A 95 0.33 4.16 -12.62
CA ALA A 95 0.24 4.94 -13.84
C ALA A 95 -1.08 5.74 -13.90
N LEU A 96 -2.22 5.08 -13.62
CA LEU A 96 -3.52 5.76 -13.52
C LEU A 96 -3.49 6.84 -12.44
N ARG A 97 -2.89 6.56 -11.27
CA ARG A 97 -2.75 7.56 -10.21
C ARG A 97 -1.99 8.79 -10.70
N ALA A 98 -0.84 8.60 -11.34
CA ALA A 98 -0.05 9.70 -11.89
C ALA A 98 -0.84 10.52 -12.93
N GLU A 99 -1.60 9.86 -13.80
CA GLU A 99 -2.48 10.53 -14.77
C GLU A 99 -3.57 11.34 -14.05
N THR A 100 -4.24 10.76 -13.05
CA THR A 100 -5.27 11.48 -12.28
C THR A 100 -4.70 12.64 -11.48
N GLU A 101 -3.50 12.53 -10.92
CA GLU A 101 -2.83 13.62 -10.21
C GLU A 101 -2.46 14.75 -11.18
N SER A 102 -1.98 14.42 -12.39
CA SER A 102 -1.73 15.39 -13.46
C SER A 102 -3.02 16.10 -13.91
N LEU A 103 -4.09 15.36 -14.16
CA LEU A 103 -5.39 15.93 -14.54
C LEU A 103 -5.95 16.81 -13.43
N LYS A 104 -5.80 16.40 -12.17
CA LYS A 104 -6.20 17.19 -11.01
C LYS A 104 -5.38 18.48 -10.92
N SER A 105 -4.06 18.44 -11.06
CA SER A 105 -3.22 19.65 -11.04
C SER A 105 -3.66 20.64 -12.11
N ARG A 106 -3.92 20.16 -13.34
CA ARG A 106 -4.42 20.99 -14.43
C ARG A 106 -5.81 21.57 -14.13
N LEU A 107 -6.69 20.77 -13.51
CA LEU A 107 -8.01 21.25 -13.10
C LEU A 107 -7.89 22.33 -12.01
N ASP A 108 -7.02 22.13 -11.03
CA ASP A 108 -6.79 23.06 -9.93
C ASP A 108 -6.21 24.39 -10.46
N GLU A 109 -5.28 24.36 -11.42
CA GLU A 109 -4.75 25.56 -12.09
C GLU A 109 -5.83 26.34 -12.88
N ILE A 110 -6.68 25.62 -13.62
CA ILE A 110 -7.79 26.24 -14.35
C ILE A 110 -8.82 26.80 -13.34
N SER A 111 -9.10 26.07 -12.28
CA SER A 111 -10.02 26.49 -11.23
C SER A 111 -9.50 27.68 -10.44
N SER A 112 -8.19 27.79 -10.21
CA SER A 112 -7.61 28.94 -9.51
C SER A 112 -7.57 30.18 -10.40
N SER A 113 -7.19 30.02 -11.68
CA SER A 113 -7.15 31.14 -12.64
C SER A 113 -8.53 31.67 -12.99
N LYS A 114 -9.55 30.79 -13.01
CA LYS A 114 -10.95 31.14 -13.26
C LYS A 114 -11.78 31.13 -11.99
N SER A 115 -11.16 31.22 -10.82
CA SER A 115 -11.92 31.32 -9.58
C SER A 115 -12.77 32.58 -9.64
N LEU A 116 -13.95 32.52 -9.03
CA LEU A 116 -14.85 33.67 -9.00
C LEU A 116 -14.21 34.86 -8.28
N ASP A 117 -13.38 34.60 -7.27
CA ASP A 117 -12.58 35.62 -6.59
C ASP A 117 -11.58 36.30 -7.54
N THR A 118 -10.81 35.53 -8.32
CA THR A 118 -9.89 36.09 -9.33
C THR A 118 -10.65 36.91 -10.37
N THR A 119 -11.79 36.40 -10.85
CA THR A 119 -12.64 37.09 -11.83
C THR A 119 -13.22 38.39 -11.25
N SER A 120 -13.62 38.38 -9.98
CA SER A 120 -14.13 39.57 -9.27
C SER A 120 -13.05 40.63 -9.11
N ASN A 121 -11.85 40.23 -8.70
CA ASN A 121 -10.71 41.16 -8.55
C ASN A 121 -10.34 41.79 -9.90
N LEU A 122 -10.23 40.98 -10.96
CA LEU A 122 -9.94 41.49 -12.31
C LEU A 122 -11.03 42.45 -12.81
N LEU A 123 -12.30 42.15 -12.55
CA LEU A 123 -13.40 43.02 -12.95
C LEU A 123 -13.40 44.35 -12.17
N GLN A 124 -13.02 44.33 -10.89
CA GLN A 124 -12.88 45.53 -10.08
C GLN A 124 -11.73 46.42 -10.60
N VAL A 125 -10.59 45.84 -10.95
CA VAL A 125 -9.47 46.56 -11.59
C VAL A 125 -9.92 47.17 -12.91
N ALA A 126 -10.57 46.39 -13.79
CA ALA A 126 -11.06 46.89 -15.08
C ALA A 126 -12.17 47.96 -14.95
N ALA A 127 -12.91 47.97 -13.84
CA ALA A 127 -13.87 49.03 -13.53
C ALA A 127 -13.17 50.33 -13.10
N GLN A 128 -12.11 50.21 -12.27
CA GLN A 128 -11.28 51.34 -11.86
C GLN A 128 -10.55 51.95 -13.06
N GLU A 129 -9.91 51.14 -13.91
CA GLU A 129 -9.23 51.59 -15.13
C GLU A 129 -10.19 52.36 -16.06
N ALA A 130 -11.42 51.88 -16.20
CA ALA A 130 -12.42 52.58 -17.02
C ALA A 130 -12.87 53.92 -16.40
N ASP A 131 -12.88 54.04 -15.08
CA ASP A 131 -13.19 55.30 -14.40
C ASP A 131 -12.02 56.29 -14.53
N ASP A 132 -10.78 55.82 -14.38
CA ASP A 132 -9.56 56.59 -14.59
C ASP A 132 -9.48 57.10 -16.05
N ASP A 133 -9.84 56.28 -17.03
CA ASP A 133 -9.92 56.68 -18.44
C ASP A 133 -10.96 57.78 -18.69
N ALA A 134 -12.08 57.75 -17.97
CA ALA A 134 -13.09 58.79 -18.03
C ALA A 134 -12.62 60.09 -17.36
N GLU A 135 -11.90 60.00 -16.23
CA GLU A 135 -11.24 61.14 -15.61
C GLU A 135 -10.17 61.75 -16.52
N ASN A 136 -9.40 60.92 -17.23
CA ASN A 136 -8.39 61.38 -18.17
C ASN A 136 -9.02 62.16 -19.33
N THR A 137 -10.18 61.74 -19.85
CA THR A 137 -10.95 62.54 -20.82
C THR A 137 -11.39 63.89 -20.24
N ALA A 138 -11.79 63.94 -18.96
CA ALA A 138 -12.14 65.20 -18.30
C ALA A 138 -10.92 66.12 -18.11
N ARG A 139 -9.76 65.57 -17.72
CA ARG A 139 -8.50 66.32 -17.62
C ARG A 139 -8.09 66.89 -18.98
N ALA A 140 -8.12 66.07 -20.03
CA ALA A 140 -7.81 66.49 -21.39
C ALA A 140 -8.67 67.68 -21.87
N PHE A 141 -9.95 67.70 -21.52
CA PHE A 141 -10.84 68.83 -21.84
C PHE A 141 -10.47 70.10 -21.06
N LEU A 142 -10.16 70.00 -19.76
CA LEU A 142 -9.73 71.15 -18.95
C LEU A 142 -8.40 71.74 -19.41
N GLU A 143 -7.52 70.91 -19.96
CA GLU A 143 -6.25 71.31 -20.57
C GLU A 143 -6.43 71.89 -21.99
N GLY A 144 -7.64 71.86 -22.55
CA GLY A 144 -7.96 72.36 -23.88
C GLY A 144 -7.44 71.49 -25.03
N THR A 145 -7.05 70.25 -24.76
CA THR A 145 -6.49 69.32 -25.77
C THR A 145 -7.55 68.66 -26.66
N ILE A 146 -8.82 68.66 -26.22
CA ILE A 146 -9.96 68.11 -26.97
C ILE A 146 -11.10 69.13 -27.08
N SER A 147 -11.87 69.06 -28.17
CA SER A 147 -13.02 69.95 -28.40
C SER A 147 -14.23 69.57 -27.53
N THR A 148 -15.15 70.51 -27.33
CA THR A 148 -16.38 70.28 -26.54
C THR A 148 -17.24 69.13 -27.08
N GLU A 149 -17.35 69.02 -28.41
CA GLU A 149 -18.13 67.97 -29.05
C GLU A 149 -17.48 66.58 -28.88
N GLN A 150 -16.15 66.51 -28.99
CA GLN A 150 -15.38 65.29 -28.74
C GLN A 150 -15.45 64.88 -27.26
N PHE A 151 -15.34 65.84 -26.35
CA PHE A 151 -15.46 65.62 -24.91
C PHE A 151 -16.82 65.01 -24.54
N LEU A 152 -17.93 65.57 -25.03
CA LEU A 152 -19.28 65.07 -24.73
C LEU A 152 -19.46 63.63 -25.19
N LYS A 153 -18.97 63.29 -26.39
CA LYS A 153 -19.05 61.94 -26.93
C LYS A 153 -18.22 60.95 -26.11
N ASP A 154 -16.93 61.25 -25.92
CA ASP A 154 -15.98 60.33 -25.30
C ASP A 154 -16.26 60.15 -23.79
N LEU A 155 -16.67 61.21 -23.10
CA LEU A 155 -17.01 61.13 -21.68
C LEU A 155 -18.26 60.26 -21.48
N LEU A 156 -19.29 60.43 -22.31
CA LEU A 156 -20.51 59.65 -22.21
C LEU A 156 -20.24 58.17 -22.44
N GLU A 157 -19.46 57.84 -23.47
CA GLU A 157 -19.07 56.47 -23.77
C GLU A 157 -18.26 55.84 -22.61
N LYS A 158 -17.20 56.53 -22.17
CA LYS A 158 -16.32 56.01 -21.10
C LYS A 158 -17.01 55.93 -19.74
N LYS A 159 -17.80 56.92 -19.35
CA LYS A 159 -18.57 56.87 -18.09
C LYS A 159 -19.65 55.78 -18.13
N THR A 160 -20.31 55.59 -19.27
CA THR A 160 -21.26 54.49 -19.43
C THR A 160 -20.57 53.13 -19.23
N LEU A 161 -19.40 52.94 -19.82
CA LEU A 161 -18.60 51.72 -19.64
C LEU A 161 -18.15 51.54 -18.18
N ALA A 162 -17.63 52.59 -17.54
CA ALA A 162 -17.17 52.57 -16.15
C ALA A 162 -18.32 52.19 -15.19
N HIS A 163 -19.48 52.85 -15.30
CA HIS A 163 -20.65 52.53 -14.50
C HIS A 163 -21.15 51.11 -14.73
N LEU A 164 -21.18 50.64 -15.98
CA LEU A 164 -21.61 49.28 -16.30
C LEU A 164 -20.66 48.23 -15.72
N ARG A 165 -19.35 48.44 -15.77
CA ARG A 165 -18.36 47.55 -15.14
C ARG A 165 -18.48 47.58 -13.62
N LYS A 166 -18.66 48.75 -13.01
CA LYS A 166 -18.87 48.92 -11.56
C LYS A 166 -20.10 48.16 -11.06
N ILE A 167 -21.25 48.33 -11.73
CA ILE A 167 -22.49 47.61 -11.38
C ILE A 167 -22.30 46.10 -11.48
N LYS A 168 -21.63 45.62 -12.55
CA LYS A 168 -21.33 44.19 -12.70
C LYS A 168 -20.39 43.67 -11.62
N SER A 169 -19.37 44.44 -11.24
CA SER A 169 -18.45 44.12 -10.15
C SER A 169 -19.18 44.02 -8.81
N ASP A 170 -19.95 45.05 -8.44
CA ASP A 170 -20.70 45.09 -7.19
C ASP A 170 -21.71 43.94 -7.10
N ARG A 171 -22.37 43.62 -8.23
CA ARG A 171 -23.31 42.50 -8.30
C ARG A 171 -22.60 41.15 -8.13
N LEU A 172 -21.44 40.95 -8.74
CA LEU A 172 -20.65 39.73 -8.61
C LEU A 172 -20.16 39.53 -7.16
N ILE A 173 -19.66 40.59 -6.52
CA ILE A 173 -19.23 40.57 -5.11
C ILE A 173 -20.41 40.22 -4.19
N SER A 174 -21.59 40.82 -4.41
CA SER A 174 -22.80 40.50 -3.66
C SER A 174 -23.16 39.01 -3.77
N LEU A 175 -23.16 38.47 -4.99
CA LEU A 175 -23.48 37.05 -5.23
C LEU A 175 -22.47 36.11 -4.55
N LEU A 176 -21.18 36.47 -4.55
CA LEU A 176 -20.14 35.69 -3.89
C LEU A 176 -20.31 35.66 -2.37
N ARG A 177 -20.62 36.81 -1.78
CA ARG A 177 -20.92 36.94 -0.37
C ARG A 177 -22.15 36.09 0.01
N ASP A 178 -23.21 36.13 -0.78
CA ASP A 178 -24.42 35.34 -0.55
C ASP A 178 -24.14 33.82 -0.65
N GLN A 179 -23.29 33.38 -1.58
CA GLN A 179 -22.85 31.98 -1.68
C GLN A 179 -22.01 31.52 -0.49
N GLN A 180 -21.11 32.36 0.02
CA GLN A 180 -20.32 32.05 1.21
C GLN A 180 -21.21 31.86 2.45
N TYR A 181 -22.26 32.68 2.59
CA TYR A 181 -23.24 32.51 3.66
C TYR A 181 -24.11 31.24 3.48
N ALA A 182 -24.39 30.84 2.24
CA ALA A 182 -25.14 29.61 1.96
C ALA A 182 -24.33 28.32 2.18
N GLN A 183 -23.00 28.37 2.07
CA GLN A 183 -22.12 27.20 2.31
C GLN A 183 -21.71 27.04 3.78
N ALA A 184 -21.97 28.04 4.63
CA ALA A 184 -21.69 27.98 6.08
C ALA A 184 -22.78 27.23 6.89
N ALA A 185 -23.18 26.03 6.43
CA ALA A 185 -23.81 24.93 7.20
C ALA A 185 -24.14 23.78 6.22
N PRO A 186 -23.81 22.50 6.49
CA PRO A 186 -23.98 21.85 7.79
C PRO A 186 -22.68 21.31 8.41
N THR A 187 -22.71 21.23 9.75
CA THR A 187 -21.83 20.40 10.55
C THR A 187 -21.84 18.96 10.03
N VAL A 188 -20.68 18.49 9.56
CA VAL A 188 -20.47 17.08 9.23
C VAL A 188 -20.73 16.26 10.51
N PRO A 189 -21.64 15.26 10.52
CA PRO A 189 -21.74 14.36 11.66
C PRO A 189 -20.38 13.66 11.87
N PRO A 190 -19.99 13.34 13.12
CA PRO A 190 -18.73 12.68 13.39
C PRO A 190 -18.68 11.38 12.59
N ARG A 191 -17.61 11.24 11.81
CA ARG A 191 -17.28 10.08 10.99
C ARG A 191 -17.38 8.84 11.88
N ALA A 192 -18.44 8.05 11.71
CA ALA A 192 -18.55 6.74 12.34
C ALA A 192 -17.28 5.96 11.99
N GLY A 193 -16.65 5.41 13.03
CA GLY A 193 -15.36 4.76 12.96
C GLY A 193 -15.28 3.76 11.82
N THR A 194 -14.09 3.72 11.21
CA THR A 194 -13.48 2.55 10.56
C THR A 194 -14.44 1.39 10.31
N ALA A 195 -14.97 1.32 9.09
CA ALA A 195 -15.60 0.10 8.60
C ALA A 195 -14.64 -1.08 8.85
N PRO A 196 -15.11 -2.20 9.45
CA PRO A 196 -14.29 -3.39 9.57
C PRO A 196 -13.96 -3.85 8.16
N TYR A 197 -12.68 -4.05 7.86
CA TYR A 197 -12.28 -4.78 6.67
C TYR A 197 -13.03 -6.13 6.66
N PRO A 198 -13.52 -6.61 5.51
CA PRO A 198 -13.99 -7.98 5.42
C PRO A 198 -12.83 -8.89 5.83
N GLU A 199 -13.04 -9.70 6.87
CA GLU A 199 -12.08 -10.74 7.27
C GLU A 199 -11.85 -11.64 6.06
N LEU A 200 -10.66 -11.50 5.46
CA LEU A 200 -10.18 -12.49 4.51
C LEU A 200 -10.01 -13.79 5.28
N PRO A 201 -10.59 -14.91 4.81
CA PRO A 201 -10.42 -16.20 5.47
C PRO A 201 -8.92 -16.49 5.57
N MET A 202 -8.39 -16.50 6.79
CA MET A 202 -7.03 -16.93 7.04
C MET A 202 -6.92 -18.40 6.58
N PRO A 203 -5.94 -18.76 5.73
CA PRO A 203 -5.78 -20.14 5.35
C PRO A 203 -5.44 -20.96 6.59
N SER A 204 -6.30 -21.94 6.89
CA SER A 204 -6.11 -22.89 7.99
C SER A 204 -4.72 -23.51 7.89
N ARG A 205 -3.83 -23.08 8.79
CA ARG A 205 -2.54 -23.73 9.03
C ARG A 205 -2.84 -25.12 9.56
N HIS A 206 -2.86 -26.10 8.66
CA HIS A 206 -2.84 -27.50 9.07
C HIS A 206 -1.46 -27.75 9.67
N SER A 207 -1.40 -27.72 11.00
CA SER A 207 -0.25 -28.16 11.77
C SER A 207 -0.17 -29.68 11.63
N TYR A 208 0.70 -30.14 10.74
CA TYR A 208 1.17 -31.52 10.79
C TYR A 208 2.35 -31.56 11.76
N TYR A 209 2.03 -31.74 13.04
CA TYR A 209 2.92 -32.42 13.98
C TYR A 209 2.61 -33.91 13.92
#